data_AF-A0A0Q5CGN7-F1
#
_entry.id   AF-A0A0Q5CGN7-F1
#
_cell.length_a   1.000
_cell.length_b   1.000
_cell.length_c   1.000
_cell.angle_alpha   90.00
_cell.angle_beta   90.00
_cell.angle_gamma   90.00
#
_symmetry.space_group_name_H-M   'P 1'
#
loop_
_entity.id
_entity.type
_entity.pdbx_description
1 polymer ?
#
loop_
_entity_poly.entity_id
_entity_poly.type
_entity_poly.pdbx_seq_one_letter_code
_entity_poly.pdbx_strand_id
1 'polypeptide(L)'
;MKAATCKALDSSLDDVTSKLSSTASTFAADPSSAVSALESATTTVQGVVSEIQDPRAKTLVRDVSDDLGTLTTAVQNAAEHPLTGAPRVQRAFAAVQKDVAAITTYCG
;
A
#
# COMPACT_ATOMS: atom_id res chain seq x y z
N MET A 1 -14.29 19.23 -5.37
CA MET A 1 -13.87 17.90 -5.85
C MET A 1 -12.64 17.40 -5.09
N LYS A 2 -11.50 18.10 -5.13
CA LYS A 2 -10.27 17.76 -4.36
C LYS A 2 -10.53 17.40 -2.89
N ALA A 3 -11.27 18.23 -2.13
CA ALA A 3 -11.52 17.98 -0.70
C ALA A 3 -12.31 16.70 -0.40
N ALA A 4 -13.29 16.33 -1.23
CA ALA A 4 -14.07 15.10 -1.04
C ALA A 4 -13.22 13.86 -1.39
N THR A 5 -12.44 13.94 -2.48
CA THR A 5 -11.45 12.93 -2.86
C THR A 5 -10.41 12.72 -1.75
N CYS A 6 -9.86 13.80 -1.20
CA CYS A 6 -8.88 13.72 -0.13
C CYS A 6 -9.46 13.16 1.17
N LYS A 7 -10.70 13.51 1.53
CA LYS A 7 -11.36 12.90 2.69
C LYS A 7 -11.59 11.40 2.54
N ALA A 8 -11.95 10.93 1.34
CA ALA A 8 -12.07 9.50 1.07
C ALA A 8 -10.71 8.81 1.13
N LEU A 9 -9.67 9.48 0.63
CA LEU A 9 -8.31 8.97 0.64
C LEU A 9 -7.68 8.90 2.02
N ASP A 10 -7.87 9.90 2.88
CA ASP A 10 -7.27 9.93 4.22
C ASP A 10 -7.64 8.67 5.03
N SER A 11 -8.92 8.29 5.06
CA SER A 11 -9.37 7.06 5.74
C SER A 11 -8.72 5.80 5.18
N SER A 12 -8.56 5.72 3.85
CA SER A 12 -7.91 4.58 3.19
C SER A 12 -6.40 4.57 3.41
N LEU A 13 -5.76 5.74 3.46
CA LEU A 13 -4.33 5.86 3.70
C LEU A 13 -3.96 5.52 5.14
N ASP A 14 -4.82 5.86 6.11
CA ASP A 14 -4.66 5.44 7.50
C ASP A 14 -4.74 3.90 7.64
N ASP A 15 -5.68 3.26 6.93
CA ASP A 15 -5.81 1.81 6.87
C ASP A 15 -4.57 1.16 6.21
N VAL A 16 -4.13 1.68 5.05
CA VAL A 16 -2.91 1.25 4.36
C VAL A 16 -1.70 1.38 5.25
N THR A 17 -1.52 2.52 5.93
CA THR A 17 -0.38 2.78 6.82
C THR A 17 -0.39 1.82 8.01
N SER A 18 -1.56 1.57 8.59
CA SER A 18 -1.72 0.62 9.69
C SER A 18 -1.38 -0.81 9.26
N LYS A 19 -1.84 -1.23 8.07
CA LYS A 19 -1.54 -2.55 7.49
C LYS A 19 -0.07 -2.70 7.14
N LEU A 20 0.56 -1.67 6.57
CA LEU A 20 2.00 -1.63 6.31
C LEU A 20 2.82 -1.81 7.60
N SER A 21 2.47 -1.09 8.66
CA SER A 21 3.13 -1.22 9.97
C SER A 21 3.00 -2.65 10.53
N SER A 22 1.80 -3.24 10.41
CA SER A 22 1.55 -4.62 10.79
C SER A 22 2.38 -5.62 9.97
N THR A 23 2.38 -5.48 8.64
CA THR A 23 3.20 -6.30 7.72
C THR A 23 4.69 -6.19 8.06
N ALA A 24 5.21 -5.00 8.32
CA ALA A 24 6.63 -4.80 8.66
C ALA A 24 7.02 -5.54 9.96
N SER A 25 6.08 -5.65 10.90
CA SER A 25 6.28 -6.32 12.18
C SER A 25 6.08 -7.83 12.11
N THR A 26 5.26 -8.32 11.18
CA THR A 26 4.80 -9.73 11.15
C THR A 26 5.35 -10.54 9.98
N PHE A 27 5.81 -9.96 8.87
CA PHE A 27 6.13 -10.72 7.65
C PHE A 27 7.22 -11.80 7.85
N ALA A 28 8.13 -11.61 8.81
CA ALA A 28 9.16 -12.59 9.12
C ALA A 28 8.66 -13.75 10.00
N ALA A 29 7.60 -13.54 10.78
CA ALA A 29 7.05 -14.52 11.72
C ALA A 29 5.79 -15.21 11.19
N ASP A 30 4.95 -14.47 10.47
CA ASP A 30 3.71 -14.92 9.85
C ASP A 30 3.52 -14.21 8.49
N PRO A 31 4.18 -14.70 7.43
CA PRO A 31 4.06 -14.12 6.10
C PRO A 31 2.65 -14.24 5.52
N SER A 32 1.87 -15.26 5.90
CA SER A 32 0.50 -15.45 5.42
C SER A 32 -0.42 -14.33 5.92
N SER A 33 -0.36 -14.01 7.21
CA SER A 33 -1.12 -12.89 7.78
C SER A 33 -0.67 -11.55 7.20
N ALA A 34 0.64 -11.38 6.95
CA ALA A 34 1.18 -10.20 6.30
C ALA A 34 0.67 -10.03 4.86
N VAL A 35 0.57 -11.11 4.09
CA VAL A 35 -0.01 -11.12 2.73
C VAL A 35 -1.50 -10.76 2.77
N SER A 36 -2.29 -11.38 3.63
CA SER A 36 -3.72 -11.07 3.74
C SER A 36 -3.98 -9.61 4.16
N ALA A 37 -3.11 -9.05 5.02
CA ALA A 37 -3.17 -7.63 5.37
C ALA A 37 -2.92 -6.74 4.14
N LEU A 38 -1.93 -7.05 3.32
CA LEU A 38 -1.60 -6.30 2.10
C LEU A 38 -2.69 -6.44 1.02
N GLU A 39 -3.22 -7.64 0.79
CA GLU A 39 -4.33 -7.86 -0.15
C GLU A 39 -5.58 -7.06 0.24
N SER A 40 -5.85 -7.00 1.54
CA SER A 40 -6.92 -6.15 2.08
C SER A 40 -6.64 -4.66 1.84
N ALA A 41 -5.40 -4.21 2.05
CA ALA A 41 -5.00 -2.82 1.77
C ALA A 41 -5.21 -2.46 0.30
N THR A 42 -4.77 -3.33 -0.61
CA THR A 42 -4.94 -3.18 -2.06
C THR A 42 -6.43 -3.07 -2.42
N THR A 43 -7.28 -3.92 -1.84
CA THR A 43 -8.73 -3.89 -2.07
C THR A 43 -9.34 -2.57 -1.60
N THR A 44 -8.96 -2.07 -0.41
CA THR A 44 -9.40 -0.76 0.10
C THR A 44 -9.04 0.36 -0.89
N VAL A 45 -7.80 0.41 -1.35
CA VAL A 45 -7.30 1.43 -2.28
C VAL A 45 -8.03 1.37 -3.62
N GLN A 46 -8.19 0.17 -4.20
CA GLN A 46 -8.90 -0.02 -5.47
C GLN A 46 -10.38 0.37 -5.41
N GLY A 47 -11.04 0.16 -4.27
CA GLY A 47 -12.39 0.65 -4.02
C GLY A 47 -12.48 2.17 -4.18
N VAL A 48 -11.53 2.90 -3.60
CA VAL A 48 -11.49 4.37 -3.68
C VAL A 48 -11.13 4.87 -5.08
N VAL A 49 -10.23 4.19 -5.81
CA VAL A 49 -9.87 4.57 -7.22
C VAL A 49 -11.11 4.73 -8.10
N SER A 50 -12.13 3.90 -7.89
CA SER A 50 -13.36 3.88 -8.68
C SER A 50 -14.24 5.13 -8.43
N GLU A 51 -14.12 5.74 -7.26
CA GLU A 51 -14.90 6.92 -6.84
C GLU A 51 -14.19 8.25 -7.15
N ILE A 52 -12.88 8.20 -7.44
CA ILE A 52 -12.07 9.38 -7.75
C ILE A 52 -12.30 9.84 -9.18
N GLN A 53 -12.78 11.08 -9.32
CA GLN A 53 -12.93 11.74 -10.62
C GLN A 53 -11.72 12.60 -11.01
N ASP A 54 -10.89 12.99 -10.04
CA ASP A 54 -9.70 13.79 -10.30
C ASP A 54 -8.59 12.92 -10.95
N PRO A 55 -8.14 13.22 -12.18
CA PRO A 55 -7.17 12.38 -12.88
C PRO A 55 -5.84 12.26 -12.15
N ARG A 56 -5.37 13.33 -11.49
CA ARG A 56 -4.10 13.32 -10.77
C ARG A 56 -4.19 12.49 -9.51
N ALA A 57 -5.27 12.64 -8.74
CA ALA A 57 -5.50 11.78 -7.58
C ALA A 57 -5.64 10.31 -8.01
N LYS A 58 -6.33 10.05 -9.13
CA LYS A 58 -6.50 8.69 -9.64
C LYS A 58 -5.17 8.02 -10.01
N THR A 59 -4.23 8.75 -10.61
CA THR A 59 -2.87 8.25 -10.87
C THR A 59 -2.15 7.90 -9.58
N LEU A 60 -2.09 8.84 -8.62
CA LEU A 60 -1.36 8.60 -7.36
C LEU A 60 -1.89 7.37 -6.59
N VAL A 61 -3.20 7.18 -6.58
CA VAL A 61 -3.85 6.07 -5.86
C VAL A 61 -3.64 4.74 -6.59
N ARG A 62 -3.56 4.78 -7.93
CA ARG A 62 -3.17 3.63 -8.74
C ARG A 62 -1.71 3.23 -8.46
N ASP A 63 -0.80 4.20 -8.39
CA ASP A 63 0.61 3.95 -8.08
C ASP A 63 0.74 3.24 -6.71
N VAL A 64 0.03 3.71 -5.68
CA VAL A 64 -0.05 3.01 -4.37
C VAL A 64 -0.56 1.58 -4.50
N SER A 65 -1.62 1.35 -5.29
CA SER A 65 -2.17 0.00 -5.49
C SER A 65 -1.17 -0.93 -6.19
N ASP A 66 -0.43 -0.42 -7.17
CA ASP A 66 0.55 -1.21 -7.94
C ASP A 66 1.77 -1.56 -7.05
N ASP A 67 2.21 -0.61 -6.21
CA ASP A 67 3.30 -0.82 -5.25
C ASP A 67 2.89 -1.76 -4.10
N LEU A 68 1.64 -1.71 -3.62
CA LEU A 68 1.10 -2.69 -2.66
C LEU A 68 1.08 -4.10 -3.25
N GLY A 69 0.73 -4.24 -4.53
CA GLY A 69 0.83 -5.51 -5.26
C GLY A 69 2.28 -6.02 -5.30
N THR A 70 3.21 -5.14 -5.63
CA THR A 70 4.65 -5.45 -5.64
C THR A 70 5.15 -5.88 -4.25
N LEU A 71 4.72 -5.21 -3.19
CA LEU A 71 5.05 -5.57 -1.82
C LEU A 71 4.46 -6.92 -1.43
N THR A 72 3.23 -7.21 -1.84
CA THR A 72 2.57 -8.52 -1.62
C THR A 72 3.41 -9.64 -2.23
N THR A 73 3.79 -9.50 -3.51
CA THR A 73 4.66 -10.48 -4.19
C THR A 73 6.03 -10.59 -3.51
N ALA A 74 6.61 -9.48 -3.03
CA ALA A 74 7.88 -9.50 -2.33
C ALA A 74 7.79 -10.26 -0.99
N VAL A 75 6.70 -10.09 -0.23
CA VAL A 75 6.46 -10.81 1.02
C VAL A 75 6.25 -12.30 0.76
N GLN A 76 5.45 -12.66 -0.25
CA GLN A 76 5.28 -14.06 -0.67
C GLN A 76 6.63 -14.70 -1.03
N ASN A 77 7.44 -13.99 -1.82
CA ASN A 77 8.77 -14.46 -2.20
C ASN A 77 9.73 -14.57 -1.00
N ALA A 78 9.63 -13.66 -0.02
CA ALA A 78 10.42 -13.72 1.20
C ALA A 78 10.00 -14.87 2.12
N ALA A 79 8.73 -15.29 2.09
CA ALA A 79 8.27 -16.47 2.81
C ALA A 79 8.94 -17.76 2.29
N GLU A 80 9.08 -17.86 0.97
CA GLU A 80 9.73 -19.00 0.29
C GLU A 80 11.27 -18.89 0.33
N HIS A 81 11.80 -17.68 0.28
CA HIS A 81 13.24 -17.39 0.20
C HIS A 81 13.67 -16.26 1.17
N PRO A 82 13.74 -16.53 2.48
CA PRO A 82 13.92 -15.48 3.51
C PRO A 82 15.19 -14.63 3.33
N LEU A 83 16.30 -15.27 2.95
CA LEU A 83 17.61 -14.60 2.82
C LEU A 83 17.69 -13.63 1.62
N THR A 84 17.00 -13.94 0.52
CA THR A 84 17.04 -13.12 -0.70
C THR A 84 15.81 -12.23 -0.87
N GLY A 85 14.72 -12.53 -0.15
CA GLY A 85 13.46 -11.80 -0.22
C GLY A 85 13.41 -10.54 0.64
N ALA A 86 14.09 -10.52 1.81
CA ALA A 86 14.04 -9.37 2.72
C ALA A 86 14.45 -8.02 2.08
N PRO A 87 15.51 -7.93 1.25
CA PRO A 87 15.83 -6.68 0.54
C PRO A 87 14.77 -6.25 -0.47
N ARG A 88 14.01 -7.20 -1.06
CA ARG A 88 12.90 -6.89 -1.98
C ARG A 88 11.72 -6.32 -1.21
N VAL A 89 11.39 -6.91 -0.07
CA VAL A 89 10.35 -6.41 0.85
C VAL A 89 10.67 -4.98 1.27
N GLN A 90 11.90 -4.70 1.71
CA GLN A 90 12.30 -3.34 2.11
C GLN A 90 12.17 -2.31 0.98
N ARG A 91 12.57 -2.65 -0.24
CA ARG A 91 12.42 -1.75 -1.41
C ARG A 91 10.97 -1.49 -1.75
N ALA A 92 10.13 -2.54 -1.74
CA ALA A 92 8.71 -2.40 -2.01
C ALA A 92 8.00 -1.57 -0.91
N PHE A 93 8.38 -1.75 0.36
CA PHE A 93 7.91 -0.91 1.46
C PHE A 93 8.21 0.57 1.24
N ALA A 94 9.44 0.90 0.87
CA ALA A 94 9.86 2.28 0.63
C ALA A 94 9.10 2.91 -0.55
N ALA A 95 8.75 2.12 -1.57
CA ALA A 95 7.97 2.56 -2.71
C ALA A 95 6.53 2.93 -2.29
N VAL A 96 5.84 2.04 -1.56
CA VAL A 96 4.50 2.34 -1.03
C VAL A 96 4.50 3.57 -0.12
N GLN A 97 5.50 3.70 0.78
CA GLN A 97 5.61 4.87 1.65
C GLN A 97 5.78 6.18 0.88
N LYS A 98 6.57 6.16 -0.19
CA LYS A 98 6.77 7.31 -1.07
C LYS A 98 5.46 7.73 -1.74
N ASP A 99 4.68 6.77 -2.22
CA ASP A 99 3.44 7.07 -2.95
C ASP A 99 2.32 7.52 -2.00
N VAL A 100 2.24 6.92 -0.80
CA VAL A 100 1.38 7.43 0.29
C VAL A 100 1.72 8.89 0.61
N ALA A 101 3.01 9.22 0.77
CA ALA A 101 3.44 10.60 1.03
C ALA A 101 3.11 11.56 -0.13
N ALA A 102 3.14 11.07 -1.38
CA ALA A 102 2.72 11.85 -2.54
C ALA A 102 1.23 12.19 -2.51
N ILE A 103 0.37 11.27 -2.04
CA ILE A 103 -1.06 11.54 -1.85
C ILE A 103 -1.28 12.53 -0.69
N THR A 104 -0.59 12.35 0.45
CA THR A 104 -0.68 13.31 1.57
C THR A 104 -0.27 14.71 1.13
N THR A 105 0.80 14.84 0.35
CA THR A 105 1.24 16.13 -0.23
C THR A 105 0.23 16.69 -1.21
N TYR A 106 -0.40 15.83 -2.01
CA TYR A 106 -1.48 16.24 -2.90
C TYR A 106 -2.69 16.76 -2.12
N CYS A 107 -3.02 16.17 -0.97
CA CYS A 107 -4.20 16.49 -0.19
C CYS A 107 -4.03 17.63 0.82
N GLY A 108 -2.79 18.01 1.15
CA GLY A 108 -2.46 19.32 1.73
C GLY A 108 -2.82 20.50 0.83
#